data_AF-A0A419HGX6-F1
#
_entry.id   AF-A0A419HGX6-F1
#
_cell.length_a   1.000
_cell.length_b   1.000
_cell.length_c   1.000
_cell.angle_alpha   90.00
_cell.angle_beta   90.00
_cell.angle_gamma   90.00
#
_symmetry.space_group_name_H-M   'P 1'
#
loop_
_entity.id
_entity.type
_entity.pdbx_description
1 polymer ?
#
loop_
_entity_poly.entity_id
_entity_poly.type
_entity_poly.pdbx_seq_one_letter_code
_entity_poly.pdbx_strand_id
1 'polypeptide(L)'
;MARAHISEARKLAKHVKGESAAYGTLFGQGNADIHACAVELEIGEPGKAAREGSELVIPKQVAPPRASHHWQDTARAWLMAGQPSKALDALAVARKITPQYTRLHPGVLETLRGIAVTERRKTDSLSNFAGWVGMKL
;
A
#
# COMPACT_ATOMS: atom_id res chain seq x y z
N MET A 1 5.68 19.45 9.02
CA MET A 1 5.33 18.78 10.30
C MET A 1 5.36 17.26 10.17
N ALA A 2 4.55 16.63 9.30
CA ALA A 2 4.49 15.16 9.17
C ALA A 2 5.84 14.47 8.90
N ARG A 3 6.62 14.93 7.90
CA ARG A 3 7.97 14.38 7.61
C ARG A 3 8.93 14.45 8.81
N ALA A 4 8.81 15.49 9.65
CA ALA A 4 9.64 15.62 10.86
C ALA A 4 9.28 14.55 11.90
N HIS A 5 7.99 14.27 12.10
CA HIS A 5 7.55 13.18 12.98
C HIS A 5 7.98 11.81 12.45
N ILE A 6 7.93 11.57 11.14
CA ILE A 6 8.45 10.33 10.53
C ILE A 6 9.96 10.20 10.73
N SER A 7 10.72 11.28 10.56
CA SER A 7 12.16 11.29 10.80
C SER A 7 12.47 10.92 12.25
N GLU A 8 11.73 11.48 13.20
CA GLU A 8 11.91 11.18 14.62
C GLU A 8 11.49 9.74 14.97
N ALA A 9 10.37 9.26 14.42
CA ALA A 9 9.92 7.88 14.56
C ALA A 9 10.99 6.89 14.07
N ARG A 10 11.61 7.15 12.92
CA ARG A 10 12.72 6.33 12.39
C ARG A 10 13.93 6.34 13.32
N LYS A 11 14.29 7.46 13.94
CA LYS A 11 15.40 7.50 14.92
C LYS A 11 15.09 6.63 16.14
N LEU A 12 13.87 6.72 16.66
CA LEU A 12 13.44 5.91 17.80
C LEU A 12 13.37 4.42 17.45
N ALA A 13 12.88 4.09 16.26
CA ALA A 13 12.73 2.71 15.78
C ALA A 13 14.06 1.93 15.72
N LYS A 14 15.21 2.60 15.55
CA LYS A 14 16.55 1.98 15.62
C LYS A 14 16.85 1.31 16.96
N HIS A 15 16.18 1.73 18.02
CA HIS A 15 16.35 1.19 19.38
C HIS A 15 15.35 0.06 19.68
N VAL A 16 14.44 -0.24 18.76
CA VAL A 16 13.42 -1.29 18.90
C VAL A 16 13.87 -2.52 18.12
N LYS A 17 13.98 -3.67 18.81
CA LYS A 17 14.28 -4.94 18.15
C LYS A 17 13.03 -5.49 17.47
N GLY A 18 13.01 -5.47 16.15
CA GLY A 18 11.88 -5.96 15.37
C GLY A 18 10.66 -5.04 15.47
N GLU A 19 9.49 -5.63 15.74
CA GLU A 19 8.22 -4.93 15.88
C GLU A 19 7.70 -5.09 17.32
N SER A 20 7.40 -3.97 17.98
CA SER A 20 6.91 -3.94 19.35
C SER A 20 5.41 -4.22 19.40
N ALA A 21 5.01 -5.21 20.19
CA ALA A 21 3.60 -5.48 20.50
C ALA A 21 3.01 -4.54 21.57
N ALA A 22 3.81 -3.64 22.15
CA ALA A 22 3.37 -2.75 23.21
C ALA A 22 2.18 -1.90 22.75
N TYR A 23 1.11 -1.96 23.54
CA TYR A 23 -0.16 -1.25 23.28
C TYR A 23 -0.76 -1.50 21.89
N GLY A 24 -0.39 -2.59 21.21
CA GLY A 24 -0.86 -2.91 19.86
C GLY A 24 -0.37 -1.93 18.78
N THR A 25 0.65 -1.12 19.07
CA THR A 25 1.14 -0.10 18.13
C THR A 25 1.89 -0.70 16.95
N LEU A 26 2.45 -1.91 17.11
CA LEU A 26 3.28 -2.57 16.11
C LEU A 26 4.44 -1.66 15.70
N PHE A 27 5.02 -0.94 16.66
CA PHE A 27 6.04 0.06 16.38
C PHE A 27 7.39 -0.62 16.13
N GLY A 28 8.06 -0.25 15.05
CA GLY A 28 9.36 -0.79 14.65
C GLY A 28 9.82 -0.15 13.34
N GLN A 29 11.03 -0.46 12.90
CA GLN A 29 11.62 0.17 11.71
C GLN A 29 10.76 -0.05 10.46
N GLY A 30 10.30 -1.29 10.23
CA GLY A 30 9.47 -1.61 9.07
C GLY A 30 8.14 -0.85 9.05
N ASN A 31 7.45 -0.76 10.19
CA ASN A 31 6.18 -0.03 10.27
C ASN A 31 6.40 1.49 10.15
N ALA A 32 7.50 2.03 10.69
CA ALA A 32 7.86 3.44 10.50
C ALA A 32 8.14 3.78 9.01
N ASP A 33 8.75 2.85 8.26
CA ASP A 33 9.02 3.03 6.83
C ASP A 33 7.76 2.91 5.96
N ILE A 34 6.82 2.03 6.33
CA ILE A 34 5.48 1.99 5.73
C ILE A 34 4.77 3.33 5.94
N HIS A 35 4.75 3.85 7.17
CA HIS A 35 4.14 5.13 7.48
C HIS A 35 4.82 6.30 6.74
N ALA A 36 6.13 6.23 6.48
CA ALA A 36 6.81 7.23 5.68
C ALA A 36 6.23 7.31 4.25
N CYS A 37 5.99 6.17 3.60
CA CYS A 37 5.40 6.12 2.27
C CYS A 37 3.96 6.64 2.27
N ALA A 38 3.15 6.24 3.26
CA ALA A 38 1.78 6.71 3.42
C ALA A 38 1.71 8.24 3.61
N VAL A 39 2.62 8.82 4.43
CA VAL A 39 2.68 10.27 4.63
C VAL A 39 2.96 11.01 3.32
N GLU A 40 3.83 10.51 2.45
CA GLU A 40 4.07 11.14 1.15
C GLU A 40 2.79 11.15 0.28
N LEU A 41 1.99 10.08 0.32
CA LEU A 41 0.71 10.05 -0.38
C LEU A 41 -0.27 11.09 0.21
N GLU A 42 -0.39 11.15 1.54
CA GLU A 42 -1.32 12.04 2.25
C GLU A 42 -1.00 13.52 2.06
N ILE A 43 0.28 13.89 1.93
CA ILE A 43 0.70 15.28 1.69
C ILE A 43 0.69 15.69 0.21
N GLY A 44 0.14 14.84 -0.67
CA GLY A 44 -0.05 15.18 -2.08
C GLY A 44 1.13 14.87 -2.99
N GLU A 45 2.00 13.93 -2.62
CA GLU A 45 3.15 13.48 -3.43
C GLU A 45 2.97 12.03 -3.94
N PRO A 46 1.90 11.71 -4.69
CA PRO A 46 1.58 10.32 -5.05
C PRO A 46 2.67 9.67 -5.89
N GLY A 47 3.32 10.41 -6.79
CA GLY A 47 4.41 9.87 -7.61
C GLY A 47 5.63 9.46 -6.79
N LYS A 48 5.93 10.20 -5.70
CA LYS A 48 7.02 9.86 -4.78
C LYS A 48 6.61 8.66 -3.92
N ALA A 49 5.42 8.71 -3.31
CA ALA A 49 4.88 7.62 -2.50
C ALA A 49 4.85 6.30 -3.26
N ALA A 50 4.46 6.32 -4.54
CA ALA A 50 4.40 5.13 -5.37
C ALA A 50 5.78 4.52 -5.67
N ARG A 51 6.77 5.37 -5.98
CA ARG A 51 8.15 4.92 -6.22
C ARG A 51 8.79 4.36 -4.96
N GLU A 52 8.83 5.16 -3.89
CA GLU A 52 9.42 4.75 -2.61
C GLU A 52 8.69 3.53 -2.03
N GLY A 53 7.36 3.50 -2.11
CA GLY A 53 6.56 2.38 -1.65
C GLY A 53 6.82 1.09 -2.44
N SER A 54 7.00 1.18 -3.75
CA SER A 54 7.31 0.01 -4.59
C SER A 54 8.71 -0.56 -4.35
N GLU A 55 9.65 0.27 -3.88
CA GLU A 55 11.04 -0.11 -3.59
C GLU A 55 11.24 -0.53 -2.13
N LEU A 56 10.24 -0.30 -1.26
CA LEU A 56 10.33 -0.61 0.15
C LEU A 56 10.45 -2.13 0.39
N VAL A 57 11.57 -2.54 0.98
CA VAL A 57 11.75 -3.91 1.45
C VAL A 57 11.09 -4.05 2.82
N ILE A 58 9.93 -4.70 2.87
CA ILE A 58 9.20 -4.93 4.11
C ILE A 58 9.78 -6.14 4.85
N PRO A 59 10.29 -5.99 6.09
CA PRO A 59 10.80 -7.12 6.88
C PRO A 59 9.71 -8.16 7.17
N LYS A 60 10.08 -9.45 7.24
CA LYS A 60 9.15 -10.57 7.50
C LYS A 60 8.42 -10.47 8.84
N GLN A 61 8.96 -9.69 9.79
CA GLN A 61 8.41 -9.51 11.12
C GLN A 61 7.24 -8.51 11.14
N VAL A 62 7.07 -7.70 10.10
CA VAL A 62 5.95 -6.77 9.99
C VAL A 62 4.64 -7.55 9.86
N ALA A 63 3.64 -7.18 10.66
CA ALA A 63 2.34 -7.84 10.62
C ALA A 63 1.75 -7.86 9.19
N PRO A 64 1.24 -9.01 8.69
CA PRO A 64 0.72 -9.12 7.33
C PRO A 64 -0.34 -8.06 6.94
N PRO A 65 -1.26 -7.63 7.84
CA PRO A 65 -2.18 -6.54 7.52
C PRO A 65 -1.48 -5.20 7.25
N ARG A 66 -0.38 -4.88 7.96
CA ARG A 66 0.43 -3.67 7.73
C ARG A 66 1.12 -3.73 6.37
N ALA A 67 1.76 -4.86 6.08
CA ALA A 67 2.42 -5.08 4.80
C ALA A 67 1.42 -5.03 3.63
N SER A 68 0.24 -5.61 3.80
CA SER A 68 -0.80 -5.56 2.79
C SER A 68 -1.34 -4.15 2.57
N HIS A 69 -1.59 -3.40 3.65
CA HIS A 69 -2.09 -2.02 3.56
C HIS A 69 -1.10 -1.11 2.82
N HIS A 70 0.20 -1.27 3.07
CA HIS A 70 1.26 -0.58 2.31
C HIS A 70 1.12 -0.74 0.80
N TRP A 71 0.86 -1.97 0.33
CA TRP A 71 0.66 -2.23 -1.10
C TRP A 71 -0.66 -1.68 -1.64
N GLN A 72 -1.68 -1.53 -0.80
CA GLN A 72 -2.94 -0.86 -1.17
C GLN A 72 -2.72 0.66 -1.33
N ASP A 73 -1.97 1.29 -0.42
CA ASP A 73 -1.59 2.70 -0.53
C ASP A 73 -0.68 2.93 -1.74
N THR A 74 0.30 2.04 -1.98
CA THR A 74 1.17 2.08 -3.15
C THR A 74 0.37 1.95 -4.45
N ALA A 75 -0.66 1.10 -4.48
CA ALA A 75 -1.55 0.98 -5.63
C ALA A 75 -2.32 2.28 -5.90
N ARG A 76 -2.92 2.84 -4.86
CA ARG A 76 -3.63 4.14 -4.94
C ARG A 76 -2.69 5.25 -5.41
N ALA A 77 -1.46 5.28 -4.90
CA ALA A 77 -0.44 6.23 -5.30
C ALA A 77 -0.07 6.11 -6.79
N TRP A 78 0.13 4.87 -7.30
CA TRP A 78 0.37 4.65 -8.73
C TRP A 78 -0.79 5.11 -9.61
N LEU A 79 -2.03 4.84 -9.20
CA LEU A 79 -3.21 5.27 -9.92
C LEU A 79 -3.28 6.81 -9.99
N MET A 80 -3.08 7.49 -8.85
CA MET A 80 -3.03 8.96 -8.78
C MET A 80 -1.87 9.54 -9.60
N ALA A 81 -0.78 8.79 -9.77
CA ALA A 81 0.35 9.15 -10.63
C ALA A 81 0.15 8.78 -12.12
N GLY A 82 -1.05 8.34 -12.52
CA GLY A 82 -1.38 8.02 -13.91
C GLY A 82 -0.79 6.70 -14.42
N GLN A 83 -0.49 5.76 -13.52
CA GLN A 83 0.14 4.47 -13.83
C GLN A 83 -0.78 3.29 -13.43
N PRO A 84 -1.94 3.11 -14.10
CA PRO A 84 -2.96 2.13 -13.70
C PRO A 84 -2.47 0.68 -13.71
N SER A 85 -1.59 0.30 -14.64
CA SER A 85 -1.06 -1.07 -14.69
C SER A 85 -0.16 -1.37 -13.48
N LYS A 86 0.68 -0.41 -13.05
CA LYS A 86 1.47 -0.55 -11.80
C LYS A 86 0.59 -0.57 -10.56
N ALA A 87 -0.52 0.17 -10.57
CA ALA A 87 -1.49 0.12 -9.50
C ALA A 87 -2.10 -1.29 -9.38
N LEU A 88 -2.46 -1.92 -10.50
CA LEU A 88 -2.98 -3.28 -10.51
C LEU A 88 -1.94 -4.30 -10.01
N ASP A 89 -0.67 -4.14 -10.38
CA ASP A 89 0.42 -4.99 -9.89
C ASP A 89 0.55 -4.90 -8.36
N ALA A 90 0.50 -3.68 -7.80
CA ALA A 90 0.53 -3.47 -6.36
C ALA A 90 -0.68 -4.10 -5.65
N LEU A 91 -1.89 -3.99 -6.21
CA LEU A 91 -3.06 -4.71 -5.69
C LEU A 91 -2.90 -6.23 -5.73
N ALA A 92 -2.22 -6.77 -6.75
CA ALA A 92 -1.92 -8.19 -6.83
C ALA A 92 -0.95 -8.64 -5.71
N VAL A 93 0.00 -7.78 -5.31
CA VAL A 93 0.85 -8.04 -4.14
C VAL A 93 0.03 -8.03 -2.84
N ALA A 94 -0.82 -7.02 -2.64
CA ALA A 94 -1.72 -6.95 -1.47
C ALA A 94 -2.61 -8.22 -1.37
N ARG A 95 -3.18 -8.67 -2.50
CA ARG A 95 -3.97 -9.89 -2.60
C ARG A 95 -3.19 -11.13 -2.16
N LYS A 96 -1.91 -11.24 -2.53
CA LYS A 96 -1.06 -12.37 -2.13
C LYS A 96 -0.78 -12.38 -0.62
N ILE A 97 -0.64 -11.21 0.00
CA ILE A 97 -0.30 -11.08 1.43
C ILE A 97 -1.53 -11.34 2.31
N THR A 98 -2.64 -10.65 2.04
CA THR A 98 -3.90 -10.86 2.76
C THR A 98 -5.09 -10.90 1.78
N PRO A 99 -5.43 -12.07 1.21
CA PRO A 99 -6.46 -12.17 0.18
C PRO A 99 -7.84 -11.75 0.66
N GLN A 100 -8.27 -12.21 1.85
CA GLN A 100 -9.60 -11.89 2.37
C GLN A 100 -9.74 -10.42 2.75
N TYR A 101 -8.71 -9.85 3.38
CA TYR A 101 -8.70 -8.44 3.73
C TYR A 101 -8.70 -7.56 2.48
N THR A 102 -7.80 -7.83 1.52
CA THR A 102 -7.74 -7.11 0.24
C THR A 102 -9.05 -7.20 -0.55
N ARG A 103 -9.72 -8.36 -0.55
CA ARG A 103 -11.00 -8.54 -1.27
C ARG A 103 -12.11 -7.64 -0.73
N LEU A 104 -12.13 -7.42 0.58
CA LEU A 104 -13.20 -6.70 1.28
C LEU A 104 -12.86 -5.23 1.56
N HIS A 105 -11.63 -4.79 1.32
CA HIS A 105 -11.17 -3.45 1.66
C HIS A 105 -11.77 -2.38 0.73
N PRO A 106 -12.48 -1.35 1.24
CA PRO A 106 -13.11 -0.32 0.40
C PRO A 106 -12.13 0.41 -0.51
N GLY A 107 -10.93 0.74 -0.02
CA GLY A 107 -9.90 1.42 -0.80
C GLY A 107 -9.36 0.60 -1.97
N VAL A 108 -9.40 -0.74 -1.87
CA VAL A 108 -9.04 -1.64 -2.99
C VAL A 108 -10.10 -1.57 -4.07
N LEU A 109 -11.38 -1.62 -3.70
CA LEU A 109 -12.50 -1.52 -4.64
C LEU A 109 -12.52 -0.15 -5.34
N GLU A 110 -12.27 0.92 -4.60
CA GLU A 110 -12.16 2.28 -5.16
C GLU A 110 -11.00 2.40 -6.15
N THR A 111 -9.81 1.93 -5.76
CA THR A 111 -8.62 1.96 -6.64
C THR A 111 -8.86 1.13 -7.90
N LEU A 112 -9.47 -0.05 -7.77
CA LEU A 112 -9.78 -0.91 -8.91
C LEU A 112 -10.80 -0.28 -9.87
N ARG A 113 -11.81 0.42 -9.36
CA ARG A 113 -12.74 1.20 -10.20
C ARG A 113 -12.01 2.33 -10.94
N GLY A 114 -11.11 3.04 -10.26
CA GLY A 114 -10.32 4.08 -10.89
C GLY A 114 -9.38 3.55 -11.99
N ILE A 115 -8.78 2.37 -11.78
CA ILE A 115 -8.03 1.66 -12.83
C ILE A 115 -8.96 1.38 -14.03
N ALA A 116 -10.15 0.83 -13.79
CA ALA A 116 -11.11 0.50 -14.84
C ALA A 116 -11.58 1.71 -15.66
N VAL A 117 -11.76 2.87 -15.02
CA VAL A 117 -12.11 4.13 -15.70
C VAL A 117 -10.94 4.66 -16.53
N THR A 118 -9.70 4.45 -16.07
CA THR A 118 -8.49 4.99 -16.72
C THR A 118 -8.00 4.10 -17.87
N GLU A 119 -8.14 2.78 -17.77
CA GLU A 119 -7.76 1.85 -18.83
C GLU A 119 -8.78 1.82 -19.97
N ARG A 120 -8.44 2.44 -21.11
CA ARG A 120 -9.26 2.43 -22.33
C ARG A 120 -9.48 1.02 -22.92
N ARG A 121 -8.57 0.08 -22.65
CA ARG A 121 -8.64 -1.32 -23.09
C ARG A 121 -8.61 -2.21 -21.87
N LYS A 122 -9.70 -2.96 -21.64
CA LYS A 122 -9.76 -3.96 -20.57
C LYS A 122 -8.70 -5.03 -20.81
N THR A 123 -7.81 -5.20 -19.83
CA THR A 123 -6.82 -6.28 -19.80
C THR A 123 -7.39 -7.52 -19.13
N ASP A 124 -6.85 -8.69 -19.43
CA ASP A 124 -7.25 -9.95 -18.78
C ASP A 124 -6.94 -9.90 -17.28
N SER A 125 -5.81 -9.30 -16.89
CA SER A 125 -5.43 -9.10 -15.49
C SER A 125 -6.45 -8.26 -14.72
N LEU A 126 -6.92 -7.15 -15.30
CA LEU A 126 -7.94 -6.31 -14.67
C LEU A 126 -9.27 -7.06 -14.55
N SER A 127 -9.69 -7.74 -15.62
CA SER A 127 -10.93 -8.52 -15.64
C SER A 127 -10.91 -9.65 -14.62
N ASN A 128 -9.78 -10.35 -14.49
CA ASN A 128 -9.59 -11.41 -13.51
C ASN A 128 -9.58 -10.88 -12.07
N PHE A 129 -8.94 -9.73 -11.82
CA PHE A 129 -8.94 -9.13 -10.48
C PHE A 129 -10.35 -8.64 -10.10
N ALA A 130 -11.06 -7.99 -11.02
CA ALA A 130 -12.43 -7.54 -10.81
C ALA A 130 -13.39 -8.71 -10.55
N GLY A 131 -13.32 -9.77 -11.37
CA GLY A 131 -14.10 -10.98 -11.14
C GLY A 131 -13.82 -11.61 -9.77
N TRP A 132 -12.56 -11.64 -9.35
CA TRP A 132 -12.19 -12.16 -8.03
C TRP A 132 -12.77 -11.35 -6.86
N VAL A 133 -12.77 -10.00 -6.95
CA VAL A 133 -13.44 -9.16 -5.93
C VAL A 133 -14.96 -9.11 -6.08
N GLY A 134 -15.54 -9.72 -7.13
CA GLY A 134 -16.97 -9.70 -7.41
C GLY A 134 -17.46 -8.37 -8.00
N MET A 135 -16.56 -7.57 -8.57
CA MET A 135 -16.88 -6.30 -9.21
C MET A 135 -17.17 -6.50 -10.70
N LYS A 136 -18.24 -5.88 -11.19
CA LYS A 136 -18.56 -5.80 -12.62
C LYS A 136 -17.86 -4.57 -13.20
N LEU A 137 -17.03 -4.77 -14.24
CA LEU A 137 -16.33 -3.72 -14.99
C LEU A 137 -17.15 -3.24 -16.19
#